data_AF-A0A8E2F1D7-F1
#
_entry.id   AF-A0A8E2F1D7-F1
#
_cell.length_a   1.000
_cell.length_b   1.000
_cell.length_c   1.000
_cell.angle_alpha   90.00
_cell.angle_beta   90.00
_cell.angle_gamma   90.00
#
_symmetry.space_group_name_H-M   'P 1'
#
loop_
_entity.id
_entity.type
_entity.pdbx_description
1 polymer ?
#
loop_
_entity_poly.entity_id
_entity_poly.type
_entity_poly.pdbx_seq_one_letter_code
_entity_poly.pdbx_strand_id
1 'polypeptide(L)'
;LRQDNPWTDSWENFFAHALRRFFEIDQSVNGPSSEIANLCYGIFQSVIPRLLGPLENQVQKLKPCLIHGDLWPGNLAVNTATKRVIIFDACSFWGYNEYDLAEWGPSQLKFSHYILEQYHMYIPRSSPKDEYDDIIRLYFLRFNLHDSAPFPSLPVYRKRFIYAFRRLKPVPR
;
A
#
# COMPACT_ATOMS: atom_id res chain seq x y z
N LEU A 1 -7.87 0.16 -12.82
CA LEU A 1 -6.93 -0.44 -13.80
C LEU A 1 -6.82 -1.94 -13.55
N ARG A 2 -6.52 -2.76 -14.56
CA ARG A 2 -6.34 -4.21 -14.35
C ARG A 2 -5.20 -4.46 -13.36
N GLN A 3 -5.46 -5.20 -12.29
CA GLN A 3 -4.44 -5.69 -11.36
C GLN A 3 -4.05 -7.09 -11.80
N ASP A 4 -2.81 -7.25 -12.25
CA ASP A 4 -2.26 -8.56 -12.52
C ASP A 4 -1.80 -9.17 -11.20
N ASN A 5 -2.55 -10.16 -10.71
CA ASN A 5 -2.33 -10.86 -9.44
C ASN A 5 -1.74 -12.25 -9.71
N PRO A 6 -0.48 -12.36 -10.16
CA PRO A 6 0.15 -13.66 -10.39
C PRO A 6 0.34 -14.41 -9.07
N TRP A 7 0.42 -15.73 -9.17
CA TRP A 7 0.99 -16.53 -8.10
C TRP A 7 2.51 -16.30 -8.03
N THR A 8 3.01 -16.01 -6.82
CA THR A 8 4.43 -15.78 -6.55
C THR A 8 4.84 -16.54 -5.30
N ASP A 9 6.13 -16.89 -5.20
CA ASP A 9 6.65 -17.64 -4.06
C ASP A 9 6.72 -16.81 -2.75
N SER A 10 6.61 -15.49 -2.86
CA SER A 10 6.74 -14.58 -1.71
C SER A 10 5.88 -13.32 -1.85
N TRP A 11 5.48 -12.73 -0.72
CA TRP A 11 4.78 -11.45 -0.65
C TRP A 11 5.65 -10.31 -1.19
N GLU A 12 6.95 -10.36 -0.93
CA GLU A 12 7.91 -9.41 -1.49
C GLU A 12 7.84 -9.37 -3.02
N ASN A 13 7.86 -10.55 -3.65
CA ASN A 13 7.79 -10.69 -5.11
C ASN A 13 6.44 -10.24 -5.67
N PHE A 14 5.34 -10.61 -5.00
CA PHE A 14 4.00 -10.17 -5.39
C PHE A 14 3.90 -8.64 -5.38
N PHE A 15 4.30 -8.01 -4.28
CA PHE A 15 4.19 -6.56 -4.13
C PHE A 15 5.11 -5.83 -5.11
N ALA A 16 6.34 -6.31 -5.31
CA ALA A 16 7.27 -5.75 -6.29
C ALA A 16 6.70 -5.81 -7.72
N HIS A 17 6.08 -6.94 -8.09
CA HIS A 17 5.40 -7.08 -9.38
C HIS A 17 4.26 -6.05 -9.54
N ALA A 18 3.37 -5.96 -8.55
CA ALA A 18 2.26 -5.02 -8.57
C ALA A 18 2.73 -3.56 -8.66
N LEU A 19 3.72 -3.16 -7.86
CA LEU A 19 4.26 -1.80 -7.88
C LEU A 19 4.94 -1.48 -9.21
N ARG A 20 5.71 -2.42 -9.77
CA ARG A 20 6.37 -2.26 -11.07
C ARG A 20 5.35 -2.02 -12.18
N ARG A 21 4.25 -2.77 -12.17
CA ARG A 21 3.17 -2.62 -13.12
C ARG A 21 2.58 -1.20 -13.10
N PHE A 22 2.27 -0.65 -11.92
CA PHE A 22 1.73 0.71 -11.82
C PHE A 22 2.75 1.79 -12.12
N PHE A 23 4.02 1.57 -11.81
CA PHE A 23 5.09 2.45 -12.25
C PHE A 23 5.16 2.52 -13.78
N GLU A 24 5.14 1.39 -14.49
CA GLU A 24 5.15 1.36 -15.96
C GLU A 24 3.94 2.06 -16.57
N ILE A 25 2.74 1.83 -16.01
CA ILE A 25 1.51 2.51 -16.45
C ILE A 25 1.62 4.02 -16.21
N ASP A 26 2.07 4.44 -15.03
CA ASP A 26 2.27 5.86 -14.71
C ASP A 26 3.23 6.52 -15.71
N GLN A 27 4.39 5.90 -15.99
CA GLN A 27 5.35 6.47 -16.96
C GLN A 27 4.77 6.54 -18.37
N SER A 28 3.98 5.54 -18.78
CA SER A 28 3.32 5.50 -20.08
C SER A 28 2.26 6.59 -20.24
N VAL A 29 1.50 6.89 -19.17
CA VAL A 29 0.35 7.80 -19.23
C VAL A 29 0.75 9.24 -18.94
N ASN A 30 1.59 9.44 -17.92
CA ASN A 30 1.98 10.77 -17.43
C ASN A 30 3.34 11.25 -17.95
N GLY A 31 3.95 10.49 -18.86
CA GLY A 31 5.29 10.72 -19.38
C GLY A 31 6.41 10.39 -18.38
N PRO A 32 7.65 10.24 -18.87
CA PRO A 32 8.77 9.81 -18.04
C PRO A 32 9.13 10.84 -16.95
N SER A 33 9.56 10.36 -15.78
CA SER A 33 10.09 11.18 -14.70
C SER A 33 11.35 10.54 -14.12
N SER A 34 12.50 11.19 -14.32
CA SER A 34 13.79 10.73 -13.78
C SER A 34 13.79 10.70 -12.25
N GLU A 35 13.10 11.65 -11.61
CA GLU A 35 12.92 11.66 -10.16
C GLU A 35 12.19 10.39 -9.71
N ILE A 36 11.00 10.11 -10.23
CA ILE A 36 10.22 8.92 -9.85
C ILE A 36 10.98 7.63 -10.18
N ALA A 37 11.64 7.57 -11.34
CA ALA A 37 12.44 6.40 -11.73
C ALA A 37 13.58 6.12 -10.74
N ASN A 38 14.29 7.15 -10.29
CA ASN A 38 15.36 7.02 -9.29
C ASN A 38 14.81 6.58 -7.93
N LEU A 39 13.64 7.09 -7.50
CA LEU A 39 13.01 6.64 -6.26
C LEU A 39 12.58 5.17 -6.38
N CYS A 40 11.93 4.79 -7.48
CA CYS A 40 11.53 3.41 -7.75
C CYS A 40 12.71 2.44 -7.74
N TYR A 41 13.86 2.84 -8.29
CA TYR A 41 15.09 2.04 -8.19
C TYR A 41 15.45 1.73 -6.74
N GLY A 42 15.47 2.74 -5.86
CA GLY A 42 15.70 2.55 -4.43
C GLY A 42 14.62 1.71 -3.74
N ILE A 43 13.35 1.85 -4.17
CA ILE A 43 12.25 1.04 -3.64
C ILE A 43 12.51 -0.45 -3.90
N PHE A 44 12.76 -0.81 -5.15
CA PHE A 44 12.95 -2.21 -5.54
C PHE A 44 14.24 -2.82 -5.00
N GLN A 45 15.33 -2.05 -4.95
CA GLN A 45 16.62 -2.59 -4.51
C GLN A 45 16.77 -2.69 -3.00
N SER A 46 16.08 -1.85 -2.22
CA SER A 46 16.39 -1.75 -0.79
C SER A 46 15.18 -1.60 0.12
N VAL A 47 14.16 -0.83 -0.27
CA VAL A 47 12.99 -0.61 0.60
C VAL A 47 12.13 -1.88 0.70
N ILE A 48 11.79 -2.49 -0.44
CA ILE A 48 10.96 -3.70 -0.47
C ILE A 48 11.64 -4.85 0.31
N PRO A 49 12.92 -5.21 0.05
CA PRO A 49 13.60 -6.24 0.83
C PRO A 49 13.67 -5.94 2.33
N ARG A 50 13.95 -4.68 2.69
CA ARG A 50 14.04 -4.25 4.10
C ARG A 50 12.71 -4.38 4.84
N LEU A 51 11.60 -4.01 4.20
CA LEU A 51 10.29 -3.91 4.85
C LEU A 51 9.47 -5.18 4.76
N LEU A 52 9.48 -5.86 3.60
CA LEU A 52 8.63 -7.02 3.36
C LEU A 52 9.36 -8.34 3.61
N GLY A 53 10.67 -8.40 3.38
CA GLY A 53 11.48 -9.59 3.65
C GLY A 53 11.36 -10.10 5.10
N PRO A 54 11.45 -9.24 6.13
CA PRO A 54 11.27 -9.67 7.52
C PRO A 54 9.87 -10.23 7.84
N LEU A 55 8.82 -9.81 7.12
CA LEU A 55 7.45 -10.27 7.34
C LEU A 55 7.29 -11.77 7.01
N GLU A 56 8.10 -12.28 6.10
CA GLU A 56 8.07 -13.68 5.64
C GLU A 56 9.04 -14.59 6.41
N ASN A 57 10.14 -14.00 6.90
CA ASN A 57 11.25 -14.71 7.53
C ASN A 57 11.16 -14.79 9.06
N GLN A 58 10.07 -14.31 9.65
CA GLN A 58 9.82 -14.44 11.08
C GLN A 58 9.41 -15.85 11.49
N VAL A 59 9.70 -16.20 12.75
CA VAL A 59 9.38 -17.50 13.36
C VAL A 59 7.88 -17.82 13.25
N GLN A 60 7.03 -16.80 13.44
CA GLN A 60 5.59 -16.91 13.24
C GLN A 60 5.19 -16.16 11.97
N LYS A 61 5.10 -16.89 10.86
CA LYS A 61 4.72 -16.32 9.56
C LYS A 61 3.35 -15.66 9.61
N LEU A 62 3.23 -14.49 8.98
CA LEU A 62 1.93 -13.90 8.72
C LEU A 62 1.13 -14.83 7.81
N LYS A 63 -0.13 -15.05 8.17
CA LYS A 63 -1.06 -15.82 7.35
C LYS A 63 -1.65 -14.89 6.29
N PRO A 64 -1.52 -15.22 4.99
CA PRO A 64 -2.24 -14.49 3.96
C PRO A 64 -3.75 -14.51 4.21
N CYS A 65 -4.41 -13.39 3.98
CA CYS A 65 -5.86 -13.26 4.07
C CYS A 65 -6.41 -12.65 2.78
N LEU A 66 -7.74 -12.69 2.64
CA LEU A 66 -8.41 -11.98 1.57
C LEU A 66 -8.30 -10.49 1.82
N ILE A 67 -7.74 -9.78 0.85
CA ILE A 67 -7.56 -8.32 0.86
C ILE A 67 -8.69 -7.71 0.02
N HIS A 68 -9.27 -6.60 0.50
CA HIS A 68 -10.24 -5.82 -0.27
C HIS A 68 -9.57 -5.18 -1.49
N GLY A 69 -8.38 -4.60 -1.31
CA GLY A 69 -7.50 -4.14 -2.39
C GLY A 69 -7.79 -2.73 -2.89
N ASP A 70 -8.91 -2.13 -2.44
CA ASP A 70 -9.31 -0.75 -2.69
C ASP A 70 -10.10 -0.18 -1.49
N LEU A 71 -9.59 -0.39 -0.27
CA LEU A 71 -10.30 0.00 0.96
C LEU A 71 -9.95 1.43 1.37
N TRP A 72 -10.75 2.40 0.92
CA TRP A 72 -10.63 3.81 1.30
C TRP A 72 -12.01 4.38 1.68
N PRO A 73 -12.11 5.58 2.29
CA PRO A 73 -13.39 6.13 2.75
C PRO A 73 -14.50 6.20 1.71
N GLY A 74 -14.16 6.35 0.43
CA GLY A 74 -15.15 6.38 -0.66
C GLY A 74 -15.83 5.05 -0.95
N ASN A 75 -15.21 3.93 -0.56
CA ASN A 75 -15.70 2.56 -0.77
C ASN A 75 -16.39 1.97 0.48
N LEU A 76 -16.87 2.86 1.35
CA LEU A 76 -17.52 2.53 2.60
C LEU A 76 -18.85 3.28 2.73
N ALA A 77 -19.85 2.57 3.23
CA ALA A 77 -21.12 3.16 3.62
C ALA A 77 -21.58 2.57 4.95
N VAL A 78 -22.43 3.30 5.67
CA VAL A 78 -23.13 2.78 6.84
C VAL A 78 -24.59 2.61 6.46
N ASN A 79 -25.09 1.38 6.56
CA ASN A 79 -26.51 1.12 6.37
C ASN A 79 -27.30 1.83 7.48
N THR A 80 -28.17 2.77 7.13
CA THR A 80 -28.86 3.63 8.10
C THR A 80 -29.85 2.86 8.99
N ALA A 81 -30.41 1.75 8.51
CA ALA A 81 -31.35 0.92 9.25
C ALA A 81 -30.65 -0.04 10.21
N THR A 82 -29.62 -0.75 9.74
CA THR A 82 -28.93 -1.79 10.53
C THR A 82 -27.73 -1.27 11.31
N LYS A 83 -27.27 -0.04 11.00
CA LYS A 83 -26.03 0.55 11.51
C LYS A 83 -24.76 -0.26 11.21
N ARG A 84 -24.85 -1.22 10.27
CA ARG A 84 -23.70 -2.02 9.84
C ARG A 84 -22.93 -1.31 8.73
N VAL A 85 -21.62 -1.50 8.75
CA VAL A 85 -20.72 -1.05 7.66
C VAL A 85 -20.94 -1.94 6.44
N ILE A 86 -21.01 -1.31 5.28
CA ILE A 86 -21.01 -1.94 3.96
C ILE A 86 -19.71 -1.51 3.28
N ILE A 87 -19.00 -2.49 2.71
CA ILE A 87 -17.79 -2.28 1.93
C ILE A 87 -18.09 -2.74 0.49
N PHE A 88 -17.67 -1.98 -0.51
CA PHE A 88 -17.95 -2.24 -1.92
C PHE A 88 -16.75 -1.89 -2.82
N ASP A 89 -16.85 -2.21 -4.11
CA ASP A 89 -15.80 -1.97 -5.14
C ASP A 89 -14.46 -2.66 -4.84
N ALA A 90 -14.55 -3.90 -4.35
CA ALA A 90 -13.38 -4.71 -4.04
C ALA A 90 -12.54 -5.04 -5.29
N CYS A 91 -11.22 -4.90 -5.14
CA CYS A 91 -10.21 -5.33 -6.09
C CYS A 91 -9.38 -6.46 -5.48
N SER A 92 -10.06 -7.55 -5.10
CA SER A 92 -9.51 -8.50 -4.13
C SER A 92 -8.38 -9.39 -4.63
N PHE A 93 -7.48 -9.73 -3.70
CA PHE A 93 -6.41 -10.71 -3.88
C PHE A 93 -5.99 -11.31 -2.53
N TRP A 94 -5.12 -12.30 -2.54
CA TRP A 94 -4.54 -12.87 -1.31
C TRP A 94 -3.24 -12.16 -0.95
N GLY A 95 -3.16 -11.63 0.27
CA GLY A 95 -1.99 -10.86 0.72
C GLY A 95 -1.93 -10.70 2.22
N TYR A 96 -1.06 -9.81 2.69
CA TYR A 96 -0.96 -9.50 4.12
C TYR A 96 -1.94 -8.42 4.54
N ASN A 97 -2.58 -8.67 5.69
CA ASN A 97 -3.74 -7.97 6.22
C ASN A 97 -3.56 -6.45 6.33
N GLU A 98 -2.35 -5.98 6.63
CA GLU A 98 -2.04 -4.55 6.77
C GLU A 98 -2.03 -3.80 5.43
N TYR A 99 -2.09 -4.49 4.28
CA TYR A 99 -2.19 -3.85 2.96
C TYR A 99 -3.42 -2.96 2.85
N ASP A 100 -4.58 -3.41 3.35
CA ASP A 100 -5.83 -2.63 3.30
C ASP A 100 -5.81 -1.39 4.22
N LEU A 101 -4.78 -1.24 5.07
CA LEU A 101 -4.61 -0.07 5.94
C LEU A 101 -3.86 1.09 5.24
N ALA A 102 -3.32 0.86 4.05
CA ALA A 102 -2.43 1.78 3.33
C ALA A 102 -3.03 3.16 3.03
N GLU A 103 -4.30 3.23 2.63
CA GLU A 103 -5.00 4.51 2.36
C GLU A 103 -5.38 5.26 3.65
N TRP A 104 -5.36 4.57 4.80
CA TRP A 104 -5.72 5.13 6.10
C TRP A 104 -4.51 5.70 6.83
N GLY A 105 -3.37 5.01 6.79
CA GLY A 105 -2.16 5.36 7.55
C GLY A 105 -1.64 6.78 7.31
N PRO A 106 -1.32 7.17 6.06
CA PRO A 106 -0.78 8.49 5.75
C PRO A 106 -1.83 9.62 5.80
N SER A 107 -3.11 9.29 6.02
CA SER A 107 -4.19 10.27 6.09
C SER A 107 -4.11 11.08 7.39
N GLN A 108 -4.23 12.40 7.29
CA GLN A 108 -4.24 13.30 8.46
C GLN A 108 -5.63 13.40 9.12
N LEU A 109 -6.62 12.66 8.61
CA LEU A 109 -7.97 12.68 9.13
C LEU A 109 -8.03 11.91 10.45
N LYS A 110 -8.61 12.53 11.50
CA LYS A 110 -8.82 11.88 12.81
C LYS A 110 -9.56 10.54 12.70
N PHE A 111 -10.49 10.45 11.74
CA PHE A 111 -11.24 9.23 11.47
C PHE A 111 -10.31 8.08 11.04
N SER A 112 -9.30 8.35 10.22
CA SER A 112 -8.35 7.33 9.77
C SER A 112 -7.52 6.78 10.93
N HIS A 113 -7.05 7.64 11.84
CA HIS A 113 -6.34 7.20 13.04
C HIS A 113 -7.22 6.32 13.94
N TYR A 114 -8.48 6.69 14.12
CA TYR A 114 -9.44 5.89 14.90
C TYR A 114 -9.62 4.49 14.29
N ILE A 115 -9.76 4.38 12.96
CA ILE A 115 -9.87 3.08 12.28
C ILE A 115 -8.62 2.21 12.53
N LEU A 116 -7.42 2.77 12.42
CA LEU A 116 -6.17 2.04 12.65
C LEU A 116 -6.02 1.59 14.12
N GLU A 117 -6.37 2.46 15.08
CA GLU A 117 -6.37 2.11 16.49
C GLU A 117 -7.34 0.97 16.78
N GLN A 118 -8.58 1.07 16.29
CA GLN A 118 -9.59 0.02 16.47
C GLN A 118 -9.16 -1.30 15.82
N TYR A 119 -8.59 -1.26 14.60
CA TYR A 119 -8.07 -2.44 13.94
C TYR A 119 -7.01 -3.14 14.81
N HIS A 120 -6.06 -2.38 15.34
CA HIS A 120 -4.96 -2.94 16.14
C HIS A 120 -5.33 -3.36 17.57
N MET A 121 -6.54 -3.02 18.04
CA MET A 121 -7.09 -3.65 19.25
C MET A 121 -7.41 -5.14 19.03
N TYR A 122 -7.71 -5.55 17.80
CA TYR A 122 -8.04 -6.94 17.46
C TYR A 122 -6.88 -7.67 16.78
N ILE A 123 -6.13 -6.98 15.92
CA ILE A 123 -5.03 -7.55 15.14
C ILE A 123 -3.75 -6.77 15.44
N PRO A 124 -2.83 -7.30 16.27
CA PRO A 124 -1.58 -6.62 16.59
C PRO A 124 -0.78 -6.28 15.33
N ARG A 125 -0.06 -5.15 15.37
CA ARG A 125 0.87 -4.76 14.30
C ARG A 125 1.89 -5.86 14.02
N SER A 126 2.16 -6.10 12.74
CA SER A 126 3.19 -7.04 12.30
C SER A 126 4.56 -6.65 12.86
N SER A 127 5.37 -7.66 13.18
CA SER A 127 6.79 -7.45 13.49
C SER A 127 7.60 -7.33 12.19
N PRO A 128 8.65 -6.49 12.13
CA PRO A 128 9.14 -5.61 13.19
C PRO A 128 8.27 -4.35 13.38
N LYS A 129 7.83 -4.09 14.62
CA LYS A 129 6.82 -3.05 14.93
C LYS A 129 7.31 -1.62 14.65
N ASP A 130 8.62 -1.41 14.74
CA ASP A 130 9.27 -0.13 14.43
C ASP A 130 9.31 0.15 12.92
N GLU A 131 9.05 -0.84 12.07
CA GLU A 131 8.88 -0.70 10.62
C GLU A 131 7.43 -0.54 10.17
N TYR A 132 6.46 -0.67 11.08
CA TYR A 132 5.03 -0.64 10.75
C TYR A 132 4.64 0.59 9.90
N ASP A 133 5.01 1.79 10.32
CA ASP A 133 4.65 3.02 9.60
C ASP A 133 5.27 3.08 8.19
N ASP A 134 6.46 2.49 8.03
CA ASP A 134 7.14 2.40 6.74
C ASP A 134 6.52 1.33 5.84
N ILE A 135 6.06 0.20 6.39
CA ILE A 135 5.33 -0.85 5.67
C ILE A 135 4.02 -0.28 5.10
N ILE A 136 3.23 0.41 5.94
CA ILE A 136 1.99 1.06 5.52
C ILE A 136 2.27 2.11 4.44
N ARG A 137 3.33 2.90 4.62
CA ARG A 137 3.76 3.91 3.64
C ARG A 137 4.23 3.29 2.33
N LEU A 138 4.93 2.15 2.35
CA LEU A 138 5.33 1.40 1.17
C LEU A 138 4.10 0.94 0.38
N TYR A 139 3.11 0.34 1.05
CA TYR A 139 1.85 -0.04 0.39
C TYR A 139 1.14 1.18 -0.21
N PHE A 140 1.12 2.30 0.49
CA PHE A 140 0.54 3.55 0.01
C PHE A 140 1.22 4.09 -1.26
N LEU A 141 2.52 3.87 -1.46
CA LEU A 141 3.21 4.25 -2.70
C LEU A 141 2.58 3.60 -3.93
N ARG A 142 2.19 2.32 -3.82
CA ARG A 142 1.50 1.61 -4.91
C ARG A 142 0.19 2.28 -5.27
N PHE A 143 -0.62 2.69 -4.28
CA PHE A 143 -1.90 3.36 -4.56
C PHE A 143 -1.71 4.71 -5.24
N ASN A 144 -0.70 5.50 -4.85
CA ASN A 144 -0.42 6.77 -5.54
C ASN A 144 -0.01 6.60 -7.01
N LEU A 145 0.74 5.53 -7.35
CA LEU A 145 1.04 5.22 -8.76
C LEU A 145 -0.18 4.64 -9.49
N HIS A 146 -1.03 3.89 -8.80
CA HIS A 146 -2.31 3.46 -9.37
C HIS A 146 -3.17 4.66 -9.73
N ASP A 147 -3.33 5.62 -8.84
CA ASP A 147 -4.23 6.77 -9.02
C ASP A 147 -3.67 7.84 -9.96
N SER A 148 -2.35 7.93 -10.13
CA SER A 148 -1.78 8.86 -11.10
C SER A 148 -2.15 8.51 -12.54
N ALA A 149 -2.42 7.23 -12.83
CA ALA A 149 -2.73 6.76 -14.17
C ALA A 149 -4.16 7.08 -14.67
N PRO A 150 -5.26 6.83 -13.93
CA PRO A 150 -6.61 7.23 -14.36
C PRO A 150 -6.84 8.75 -14.27
N PHE A 151 -6.01 9.49 -13.52
CA PHE A 151 -6.16 10.94 -13.32
C PHE A 151 -4.91 11.73 -13.74
N PRO A 152 -4.51 11.68 -15.02
CA PRO A 152 -3.23 12.22 -15.47
C PRO A 152 -3.12 13.75 -15.38
N SER A 153 -4.25 14.45 -15.38
CA SER A 153 -4.31 15.91 -15.19
C SER A 153 -4.10 16.33 -13.73
N LEU A 154 -4.09 15.40 -12.78
CA LEU A 154 -3.95 15.67 -11.35
C LEU A 154 -2.52 15.35 -10.87
N PRO A 155 -1.61 16.34 -10.79
CA PRO A 155 -0.22 16.11 -10.38
C PRO A 155 -0.09 15.69 -8.90
N VAL A 156 -1.20 15.76 -8.14
CA VAL A 156 -1.24 15.44 -6.71
C VAL A 156 -0.76 14.02 -6.41
N TYR A 157 -1.06 13.04 -7.27
CA TYR A 157 -0.72 11.64 -7.02
C TYR A 157 0.79 11.38 -7.11
N ARG A 158 1.46 11.91 -8.15
CA ARG A 158 2.93 11.89 -8.25
C ARG A 158 3.59 12.67 -7.10
N LYS A 159 3.01 13.83 -6.72
CA LYS A 159 3.51 14.61 -5.57
C LYS A 159 3.37 13.84 -4.25
N ARG A 160 2.23 13.17 -4.01
CA ARG A 160 1.99 12.33 -2.83
C ARG A 160 2.94 11.12 -2.82
N PHE A 161 3.18 10.48 -3.96
CA PHE A 161 4.17 9.41 -4.09
C PHE A 161 5.56 9.87 -3.65
N ILE A 162 6.06 10.98 -4.22
CA ILE A 162 7.39 11.54 -3.89
C ILE A 162 7.45 11.93 -2.40
N TYR A 163 6.41 12.60 -1.90
CA TYR A 163 6.32 13.01 -0.50
C TYR A 163 6.33 11.82 0.45
N ALA A 164 5.54 10.78 0.16
CA ALA A 164 5.48 9.57 0.95
C ALA A 164 6.83 8.85 0.92
N PHE A 165 7.46 8.70 -0.25
CA PHE A 165 8.76 8.04 -0.36
C PHE A 165 9.82 8.73 0.50
N ARG A 166 9.89 10.07 0.46
CA ARG A 166 10.87 10.87 1.24
C ARG A 166 10.71 10.74 2.76
N ARG A 167 9.61 10.16 3.24
CA ARG A 167 9.34 9.93 4.66
C ARG A 167 9.66 8.50 5.12
N LEU A 168 10.02 7.60 4.20
CA LEU A 168 10.55 6.29 4.58
C LEU A 168 11.88 6.47 5.31
N LYS A 169 12.13 5.63 6.31
CA LYS A 169 13.43 5.60 6.98
C LYS A 169 14.53 5.23 5.98
N PRO A 170 15.73 5.81 6.11
CA PRO A 170 16.86 5.42 5.29
C PRO A 170 17.21 3.96 5.53
N VAL A 171 17.75 3.31 4.50
CA VAL A 171 18.29 1.95 4.62
C VAL A 171 19.59 2.06 5.42
N PRO A 172 19.75 1.31 6.52
CA PRO A 172 21.03 1.26 7.25
C PRO A 172 22.14 0.84 6.29
N ARG A 173 23.27 1.56 6.32
CA ARG A 173 24.46 1.20 5.53
C ARG A 173 25.13 -0.04 6.08
#